data_AF-A0A6H1ZMG2-F1
#
_entry.id   AF-A0A6H1ZMG2-F1
#
_cell.length_a   1.000
_cell.length_b   1.000
_cell.length_c   1.000
_cell.angle_alpha   90.00
_cell.angle_beta   90.00
_cell.angle_gamma   90.00
#
_symmetry.space_group_name_H-M   'P 1'
#
loop_
_entity.id
_entity.type
_entity.pdbx_description
1 polymer ?
#
loop_
_entity_poly.entity_id
_entity_poly.type
_entity_poly.pdbx_seq_one_letter_code
_entity_poly.pdbx_strand_id
1 'polypeptide(L)' 'MEQKVLDDLQEAADKVKSVGDLLNRLYYSSDLSTIFIRPLLSMLIAATVYLADNLLSLKEKYARGIKR' A
#
# COMPACT_ATOMS: atom_id res chain seq x y z
N MET A 1 8.80 -22.54 -4.13
CA MET A 1 7.61 -22.16 -3.31
C MET A 1 7.87 -20.86 -2.57
N GLU A 2 9.02 -20.72 -1.91
CA GLU A 2 9.41 -19.52 -1.14
C GLU A 2 9.57 -18.25 -1.98
N GLN A 3 10.19 -18.34 -3.17
CA GLN A 3 10.33 -17.19 -4.07
C GLN A 3 8.96 -16.64 -4.48
N LYS A 4 7.99 -17.52 -4.76
CA LYS A 4 6.63 -17.13 -5.10
C LYS A 4 5.97 -16.31 -3.98
N VAL A 5 6.19 -16.68 -2.71
CA VAL A 5 5.66 -15.92 -1.56
C VAL A 5 6.29 -14.52 -1.49
N LEU A 6 7.59 -14.40 -1.76
CA LEU A 6 8.26 -13.09 -1.78
C LEU A 6 7.76 -12.18 -2.92
N ASP A 7 7.47 -12.78 -4.08
CA ASP A 7 6.93 -12.08 -5.24
C ASP A 7 5.47 -11.68 -5.00
N ASP A 8 4.65 -12.56 -4.43
CA ASP A 8 3.25 -12.28 -4.07
C ASP A 8 3.16 -11.13 -3.05
N LEU A 9 4.04 -11.10 -2.05
CA LEU A 9 4.10 -10.01 -1.06
C LEU A 9 4.54 -8.68 -1.68
N GLN A 10 5.45 -8.72 -2.65
CA GLN A 10 5.86 -7.53 -3.40
C GLN A 10 4.72 -6.99 -4.25
N GLU A 11 4.07 -7.86 -5.02
CA GLU A 11 2.94 -7.50 -5.86
C GLU A 11 1.79 -6.91 -5.04
N ALA A 12 1.50 -7.49 -3.87
CA ALA A 12 0.51 -6.96 -2.94
C ALA A 12 0.88 -5.55 -2.46
N ALA A 13 2.14 -5.32 -2.08
CA ALA A 13 2.60 -4.00 -1.65
C ALA A 13 2.48 -2.96 -2.78
N ASP A 14 2.83 -3.33 -4.01
CA ASP A 14 2.78 -2.43 -5.17
C ASP A 14 1.33 -2.09 -5.57
N LYS A 15 0.40 -3.04 -5.45
CA LYS A 15 -1.04 -2.80 -5.62
C LYS A 15 -1.56 -1.81 -4.58
N VAL A 16 -1.20 -2.00 -3.32
CA VAL A 16 -1.62 -1.09 -2.23
C VAL A 16 -1.08 0.33 -2.46
N LYS A 17 0.19 0.47 -2.86
CA LYS A 17 0.78 1.77 -3.23
C LYS A 17 0.02 2.44 -4.38
N SER A 18 -0.30 1.69 -5.42
CA SER A 18 -1.07 2.19 -6.57
C SER A 18 -2.45 2.73 -6.16
N VAL A 19 -3.12 2.09 -5.20
CA VAL A 19 -4.37 2.60 -4.62
C VAL A 19 -4.11 3.88 -3.83
N GLY A 20 -3.05 3.93 -3.01
CA GLY A 20 -2.64 5.14 -2.29
C GLY A 20 -2.38 6.33 -3.23
N ASP A 21 -1.74 6.09 -4.38
CA ASP A 21 -1.48 7.12 -5.40
C ASP A 21 -2.77 7.62 -6.05
N LEU A 22 -3.73 6.73 -6.30
CA LEU A 22 -5.07 7.13 -6.76
C LEU A 22 -5.77 8.01 -5.72
N LEU A 23 -5.76 7.60 -4.45
CA LEU A 23 -6.38 8.36 -3.37
C LEU A 23 -5.73 9.74 -3.18
N ASN A 24 -4.41 9.84 -3.30
CA ASN A 24 -3.70 11.11 -3.29
C ASN A 24 -4.14 12.02 -4.43
N ARG A 25 -4.24 11.49 -5.66
CA ARG A 25 -4.76 12.25 -6.81
C ARG A 25 -6.19 12.75 -6.57
N LEU A 26 -7.05 11.93 -5.99
CA LEU A 26 -8.41 12.32 -5.62
C LEU A 26 -8.44 13.42 -4.53
N TYR A 27 -7.54 13.33 -3.55
CA TYR A 27 -7.45 14.31 -2.46
C TYR A 27 -7.06 15.71 -2.95
N TYR A 28 -6.12 15.79 -3.90
CA TYR A 28 -5.62 17.06 -4.44
C TYR A 28 -6.38 17.56 -5.69
N SER A 29 -7.23 16.74 -6.31
CA SER A 29 -8.06 17.16 -7.44
C SER A 29 -9.16 18.11 -6.96
N SER A 30 -9.12 19.36 -7.44
CA SER A 30 -10.13 20.38 -7.13
C SER A 30 -11.55 19.92 -7.45
N ASP A 31 -11.70 19.23 -8.58
CA ASP A 31 -13.00 18.88 -9.16
C ASP A 31 -13.64 17.65 -8.50
N LEU A 32 -12.80 16.78 -7.92
CA LEU A 32 -13.24 15.55 -7.25
C LEU A 32 -13.27 15.68 -5.73
N SER A 33 -12.57 16.67 -5.16
CA SER A 33 -12.54 16.92 -3.71
C SER A 33 -13.87 17.40 -3.12
N THR A 34 -14.84 17.78 -3.97
CA THR A 34 -16.23 18.08 -3.58
C THR A 34 -17.10 16.82 -3.52
N ILE A 35 -16.73 15.75 -4.24
CA ILE A 35 -17.44 14.47 -4.25
C ILE A 35 -17.04 13.62 -3.05
N PHE A 36 -15.76 13.69 -2.67
CA PHE A 36 -15.19 12.84 -1.62
C PHE A 36 -14.84 13.63 -0.37
N ILE A 37 -15.21 13.08 0.79
CA ILE A 37 -14.93 13.68 2.10
C ILE A 37 -13.41 13.66 2.34
N ARG A 38 -12.78 14.83 2.40
CA ARG A 38 -11.31 14.97 2.58
C ARG A 38 -10.74 14.23 3.80
N PRO A 39 -11.35 14.29 5.00
CA PRO A 39 -10.91 13.46 6.13
C PRO A 39 -10.86 11.97 5.82
N LEU A 40 -11.88 11.45 5.12
CA LEU A 40 -11.94 10.03 4.74
C LEU A 40 -10.79 9.68 3.78
N LEU A 41 -10.56 10.51 2.76
CA LEU A 41 -9.46 10.31 1.83
C LEU A 41 -8.10 10.33 2.55
N SER A 42 -7.89 11.27 3.48
CA SER A 42 -6.66 11.33 4.28
C SER A 42 -6.44 10.05 5.10
N MET A 43 -7.51 9.51 5.71
CA MET A 43 -7.43 8.26 6.47
C MET A 43 -7.10 7.06 5.56
N LEU A 44 -7.72 6.98 4.39
CA LEU A 44 -7.48 5.91 3.43
C LEU A 44 -6.05 5.97 2.87
N ILE A 45 -5.53 7.17 2.58
CA ILE A 45 -4.13 7.35 2.18
C ILE A 45 -3.20 6.81 3.27
N ALA A 46 -3.39 7.23 4.53
CA ALA A 46 -2.59 6.75 5.65
C ALA A 46 -2.66 5.22 5.81
N ALA A 47 -3.85 4.64 5.65
CA ALA A 47 -4.05 3.19 5.70
C ALA A 47 -3.26 2.46 4.59
N THR A 48 -3.25 2.99 3.36
CA THR A 48 -2.48 2.38 2.26
C THR A 48 -0.98 2.44 2.51
N VAL A 49 -0.45 3.53 3.05
CA VAL A 49 0.96 3.64 3.44
C VAL A 49 1.32 2.58 4.48
N TYR A 50 0.56 2.53 5.58
CA TYR A 50 0.81 1.59 6.67
C TYR A 50 0.72 0.13 6.20
N LEU A 51 -0.24 -0.19 5.34
CA LEU A 51 -0.40 -1.55 4.82
C LEU A 51 0.74 -1.95 3.87
N ALA A 52 1.18 -1.06 2.99
CA ALA A 52 2.32 -1.31 2.10
C ALA A 52 3.61 -1.55 2.89
N ASP A 53 3.87 -0.73 3.91
CA ASP A 53 5.05 -0.86 4.78
C ASP A 53 5.05 -2.17 5.57
N ASN A 54 3.87 -2.60 6.03
CA ASN A 54 3.73 -3.88 6.72
C ASN A 54 3.98 -5.07 5.79
N LEU A 55 3.52 -5.02 4.54
CA LEU A 55 3.76 -6.08 3.55
C LEU A 55 5.24 -6.18 3.19
N LEU A 56 5.93 -5.05 3.01
CA LEU A 56 7.37 -5.02 2.77
C LEU A 56 8.15 -5.53 3.99
N SER A 57 7.76 -5.11 5.19
CA SER A 57 8.35 -5.60 6.44
C SER A 57 8.17 -7.12 6.61
N LEU A 58 7.00 -7.64 6.24
CA LEU A 58 6.72 -9.07 6.27
C LEU A 58 7.59 -9.82 5.24
N LYS A 59 7.70 -9.29 4.02
CA LYS A 59 8.59 -9.83 2.98
C LYS A 59 10.04 -9.92 3.46
N GLU A 60 10.55 -8.85 4.09
CA GLU A 60 11.90 -8.85 4.65
C GLU A 60 12.09 -9.89 5.75
N LYS A 61 11.13 -9.98 6.68
CA LYS A 61 11.18 -10.97 7.77
C LYS A 61 11.17 -12.39 7.22
N TYR A 62 10.32 -12.67 6.23
CA TYR A 62 10.24 -13.98 5.58
C TYR A 62 11.55 -14.32 4.86
N ALA A 63 12.11 -13.39 4.08
CA ALA A 63 13.40 -13.57 3.39
C ALA A 63 14.57 -13.83 4.35
N ARG A 64 14.56 -13.21 5.55
CA ARG A 64 15.58 -13.46 6.59
C ARG A 64 15.35 -14.79 7.30
N GLY A 65 14.10 -15.21 7.49
CA GLY A 65 13.73 -16.50 8.07
C GLY A 65 14.18 -17.69 7.21
N ILE A 66 14.20 -17.53 5.88
CA ILE A 66 14.71 -18.53 4.93
C ILE A 66 16.25 -18.70 5.00
N LYS A 67 16.98 -17.71 5.54
CA LYS A 67 18.46 -17.75 5.60
C LYS A 67 19.03 -18.50 6.82
N ARG A 68 18.21 -19.16 7.64
CA ARG A 68 18.64 -19.99 8.78
C ARG A 68 18.27 -21.44 8.56
#